data_AF-A0A7W1PD48-F1
#
_entry.id   AF-A0A7W1PD48-F1
#
_cell.length_a   1.000
_cell.length_b   1.000
_cell.length_c   1.000
_cell.angle_alpha   90.00
_cell.angle_beta   90.00
_cell.angle_gamma   90.00
#
_symmetry.space_group_name_H-M   'P 1'
#
loop_
_entity.id
_entity.type
_entity.pdbx_description
1 polymer ?
#
loop_
_entity_poly.entity_id
_entity_poly.type
_entity_poly.pdbx_seq_one_letter_code
_entity_poly.pdbx_strand_id
1 'polypeptide(L)'
;MRTSAPSSGAEVPTGSSSDVAPAGPGPDGARPGGGRRAFDRSIVEGPIPRAVWMIAWPSVLQNALGGLQGIIDHAMVGHYVGFTGNAAIGVSWQIFLVVIVFIASLFTGMGVLVARFAGANDHEKVNRTVYQAFFVSIVLALGIMAPLGWVLSPSLLNLVNATPEVQAEALPYLRT
;
A
#
# COMPACT_ATOMS: atom_id res chain seq x y z
N MET A 1 -77.68 -28.49 -24.11
CA MET A 1 -77.78 -29.94 -23.75
C MET A 1 -76.47 -30.32 -23.08
N ARG A 2 -76.31 -30.14 -21.76
CA ARG A 2 -76.52 -31.14 -20.69
C ARG A 2 -76.00 -32.54 -21.04
N THR A 3 -75.01 -33.01 -20.26
CA THR A 3 -74.98 -34.29 -19.50
C THR A 3 -73.52 -34.82 -19.47
N SER A 4 -72.81 -34.65 -18.36
CA SER A 4 -72.69 -35.55 -17.18
C SER A 4 -71.55 -36.58 -17.31
N ALA A 5 -70.53 -36.43 -16.46
CA ALA A 5 -69.68 -37.52 -16.03
C ALA A 5 -70.49 -38.56 -15.23
N PRO A 6 -70.00 -39.80 -15.14
CA PRO A 6 -70.04 -40.50 -13.86
C PRO A 6 -68.70 -41.16 -13.49
N SER A 7 -68.49 -41.18 -12.18
CA SER A 7 -67.43 -41.87 -11.44
C SER A 7 -67.61 -43.39 -11.42
N SER A 8 -66.49 -44.12 -11.53
CA SER A 8 -66.27 -45.49 -11.06
C SER A 8 -64.76 -45.57 -10.83
N GLY A 9 -64.20 -45.92 -9.67
CA GLY A 9 -64.55 -46.99 -8.76
C GLY A 9 -63.32 -47.93 -8.69
N ALA A 10 -62.62 -47.90 -7.55
CA ALA A 10 -61.69 -48.91 -7.00
C ALA A 10 -60.61 -49.56 -7.89
N GLU A 11 -59.34 -49.41 -7.52
CA GLU A 11 -58.50 -50.54 -7.05
C GLU A 11 -57.09 -50.07 -6.66
N VAL A 12 -56.69 -50.43 -5.44
CA VAL A 12 -55.31 -50.39 -4.96
C VAL A 12 -54.75 -51.81 -5.13
N PRO A 13 -53.55 -51.97 -5.71
CA PRO A 13 -52.71 -53.11 -5.38
C PRO A 13 -51.41 -52.66 -4.70
N THR A 14 -51.25 -53.24 -3.52
CA THR A 14 -50.05 -53.36 -2.70
C THR A 14 -48.92 -54.11 -3.41
N GLY A 15 -47.69 -53.64 -3.20
CA GLY A 15 -46.50 -54.49 -3.09
C GLY A 15 -45.53 -54.50 -4.28
N SER A 16 -44.33 -53.95 -4.07
CA SER A 16 -43.07 -54.72 -4.17
C SER A 16 -41.89 -53.77 -3.92
N SER A 17 -41.31 -53.94 -2.74
CA SER A 17 -40.00 -53.46 -2.34
C SER A 17 -38.91 -53.90 -3.32
N SER A 18 -38.17 -52.95 -3.89
CA SER A 18 -36.83 -53.20 -4.44
C SER A 18 -35.82 -52.43 -3.60
N ASP A 19 -34.99 -53.22 -2.90
CA ASP A 19 -33.77 -52.86 -2.19
C ASP A 19 -32.98 -51.73 -2.87
N VAL A 20 -32.79 -50.63 -2.15
CA VAL A 20 -31.72 -49.66 -2.42
C VAL A 20 -30.71 -49.83 -1.28
N ALA A 21 -29.65 -50.58 -1.56
CA ALA A 21 -28.49 -50.67 -0.70
C ALA A 21 -27.83 -49.29 -0.53
N PRO A 22 -27.35 -48.91 0.67
CA PRO A 22 -26.69 -47.64 0.86
C PRO A 22 -25.31 -47.66 0.20
N ALA A 23 -25.12 -46.79 -0.79
CA ALA A 23 -23.81 -46.45 -1.33
C ALA A 23 -22.90 -45.93 -0.22
N GLY A 24 -21.66 -46.43 -0.17
CA GLY A 24 -20.67 -46.14 0.86
C GLY A 24 -20.28 -44.66 0.98
N PRO A 25 -19.56 -44.29 2.06
CA PRO A 25 -19.18 -42.91 2.31
C PRO A 25 -18.24 -42.42 1.21
N GLY A 26 -18.63 -41.35 0.53
CA GLY A 26 -17.78 -40.62 -0.40
C GLY A 26 -16.57 -39.99 0.31
N PRO A 27 -15.50 -39.64 -0.41
CA PRO A 27 -14.28 -39.09 0.16
C PRO A 27 -14.48 -37.63 0.56
N ASP A 28 -15.20 -37.38 1.66
CA ASP A 28 -15.22 -36.08 2.33
C ASP A 28 -13.96 -35.92 3.18
N GLY A 29 -12.89 -35.56 2.48
CA GLY A 29 -11.62 -35.11 3.06
C GLY A 29 -11.21 -33.75 2.50
N ALA A 30 -12.18 -32.87 2.22
CA ALA A 30 -11.92 -31.48 1.87
C ALA A 30 -11.32 -30.77 3.08
N ARG A 31 -10.00 -30.55 3.03
CA ARG A 31 -9.23 -29.76 3.99
C ARG A 31 -9.96 -28.43 4.26
N PRO A 32 -10.24 -28.04 5.51
CA PRO A 32 -10.81 -26.74 5.77
C PRO A 32 -9.82 -25.67 5.27
N GLY A 33 -10.26 -24.91 4.27
CA GLY A 33 -9.50 -23.79 3.72
C GLY A 33 -9.12 -22.84 4.84
N GLY A 34 -7.83 -22.50 4.91
CA GLY A 34 -7.29 -21.56 5.88
C GLY A 34 -8.12 -20.28 5.87
N GLY A 35 -8.76 -19.99 7.01
CA GLY A 35 -9.55 -18.79 7.20
C GLY A 35 -8.71 -17.57 6.81
N ARG A 36 -9.13 -16.87 5.75
CA ARG A 36 -8.59 -15.55 5.42
C ARG A 36 -8.80 -14.70 6.67
N ARG A 37 -7.70 -14.26 7.30
CA ARG A 37 -7.74 -13.38 8.48
C ARG A 37 -8.61 -12.17 8.12
N ALA A 38 -9.82 -12.12 8.67
CA ALA A 38 -10.69 -10.96 8.57
C ALA A 38 -9.96 -9.78 9.21
N PHE A 39 -10.01 -8.60 8.56
CA PHE A 39 -9.38 -7.40 9.09
C PHE A 39 -9.84 -7.14 10.53
N ASP A 40 -8.89 -6.85 11.43
CA ASP A 40 -9.13 -6.67 12.86
C ASP A 40 -10.05 -5.45 13.09
N ARG A 41 -11.32 -5.73 13.42
CA ARG A 41 -12.36 -4.71 13.64
C ARG A 41 -12.24 -4.00 14.98
N SER A 42 -11.32 -4.43 15.86
CA SER A 42 -11.11 -3.79 17.17
C SER A 42 -10.66 -2.33 17.08
N ILE A 43 -10.14 -1.90 15.92
CA ILE A 43 -9.76 -0.50 15.63
C ILE A 43 -10.99 0.42 15.51
N VAL A 44 -12.15 -0.13 15.13
CA VAL A 44 -13.39 0.65 14.89
C VAL A 44 -14.39 0.48 16.04
N GLU A 45 -14.36 -0.67 16.74
CA GLU A 45 -15.33 -1.02 17.79
C GLU A 45 -14.85 -0.73 19.23
N GLY A 46 -13.55 -0.44 19.43
CA GLY A 46 -12.96 -0.12 20.74
C GLY A 46 -12.98 1.37 21.13
N PRO A 47 -12.40 1.75 22.28
CA PRO A 47 -12.27 3.16 22.68
C PRO A 47 -11.41 3.92 21.67
N ILE A 48 -12.04 4.79 20.88
CA ILE A 48 -11.40 5.59 19.81
C ILE A 48 -10.04 6.19 20.24
N PRO A 49 -9.89 6.78 21.45
CA PRO A 49 -8.61 7.37 21.86
C PRO A 49 -7.46 6.36 21.93
N ARG A 50 -7.73 5.11 22.36
CA ARG A 50 -6.70 4.06 22.48
C ARG A 50 -6.27 3.57 21.10
N ALA A 51 -7.22 3.36 20.19
CA ALA A 51 -6.94 2.93 18.82
C ALA A 51 -6.12 3.98 18.06
N VAL A 52 -6.52 5.26 18.15
CA VAL A 52 -5.77 6.38 17.56
C VAL A 52 -4.36 6.45 18.12
N TRP A 53 -4.19 6.37 19.45
CA TRP A 53 -2.86 6.40 20.08
C TRP A 53 -1.96 5.25 19.61
N MET A 54 -2.51 4.04 19.47
CA MET A 54 -1.76 2.85 19.06
C MET A 54 -1.24 2.94 17.60
N ILE A 55 -1.94 3.67 16.73
CA ILE A 55 -1.53 3.95 15.34
C ILE A 55 -0.61 5.18 15.27
N ALA A 56 -0.88 6.20 16.08
CA ALA A 56 -0.15 7.46 16.07
C ALA A 56 1.25 7.34 16.70
N TRP A 57 1.40 6.64 17.84
CA TRP A 57 2.68 6.54 18.55
C TRP A 57 3.84 6.02 17.68
N PRO A 58 3.68 4.90 16.94
CA PRO A 58 4.73 4.43 16.02
C PRO A 58 5.09 5.46 14.96
N SER A 59 4.09 6.16 14.41
CA SER A 59 4.28 7.17 13.37
C SER A 59 5.01 8.40 13.91
N VAL A 60 4.68 8.85 15.12
CA VAL A 60 5.36 9.97 15.78
C VAL A 60 6.82 9.62 16.07
N LEU A 61 7.08 8.41 16.59
CA LEU A 61 8.43 7.94 16.84
C LEU A 61 9.25 7.90 15.54
N GLN A 62 8.68 7.37 14.46
CA GLN A 62 9.33 7.37 13.14
C GLN A 62 9.70 8.78 12.68
N ASN A 63 8.78 9.75 12.80
CA ASN A 63 9.07 11.14 12.41
C ASN A 63 10.13 11.78 13.31
N ALA A 64 10.12 11.51 14.62
CA ALA A 64 11.13 12.01 15.55
C ALA A 64 12.52 11.44 15.24
N LEU A 65 12.62 10.15 14.93
CA LEU A 65 13.86 9.51 14.49
C LEU A 65 14.35 10.09 13.16
N GLY A 66 13.46 10.33 12.20
CA GLY A 66 13.80 10.99 10.93
C GLY A 66 14.33 12.42 11.13
N GLY A 67 13.73 13.19 12.04
CA GLY A 67 14.22 14.51 12.41
C GLY A 67 15.60 14.47 13.07
N LEU A 68 15.81 13.53 14.01
CA LEU A 68 17.10 13.34 14.68
C LEU A 68 18.19 12.93 13.67
N GLN A 69 17.86 12.06 12.71
CA GLN A 69 18.76 11.70 11.63
C GLN A 69 19.23 12.95 10.86
N GLY A 70 18.30 13.82 10.46
CA GLY A 70 18.65 15.06 9.74
C GLY A 70 19.55 16.01 10.54
N ILE A 71 19.38 16.06 11.87
CA ILE A 71 20.26 16.81 12.78
C ILE A 71 21.66 16.18 12.81
N ILE A 72 21.74 14.86 12.94
CA ILE A 72 23.01 14.11 12.96
C ILE A 72 23.77 14.34 11.65
N ASP A 73 23.09 14.25 10.50
CA ASP A 73 23.70 14.43 9.18
C ASP A 73 24.31 15.85 9.04
N HIS A 74 23.57 16.89 9.44
CA HIS A 74 24.08 18.27 9.43
C HIS A 74 25.21 18.51 10.45
N ALA A 75 25.15 17.87 11.62
CA ALA A 75 26.20 17.98 12.62
C ALA A 75 27.50 17.29 12.16
N MET A 76 27.39 16.10 11.56
CA MET A 76 28.50 15.35 11.01
C MET A 76 29.16 16.12 9.86
N VAL A 77 28.40 16.58 8.87
CA VAL A 77 28.98 17.32 7.73
C VAL A 77 29.51 18.69 8.17
N GLY A 78 28.85 19.36 9.11
CA GLY A 78 29.37 20.59 9.71
C GLY A 78 30.70 20.39 10.41
N HIS A 79 30.91 19.25 11.06
CA HIS A 79 32.16 18.93 11.74
C HIS A 79 33.28 18.45 10.79
N TYR A 80 32.95 17.60 9.81
CA TYR A 80 33.94 16.98 8.92
C TYR A 80 34.25 17.77 7.65
N VAL A 81 33.28 18.49 7.09
CA VAL A 81 33.42 19.23 5.81
C VAL A 81 33.39 20.74 6.04
N GLY A 82 32.64 21.20 7.05
CA GLY A 82 32.56 22.61 7.42
C GLY A 82 31.39 23.36 6.78
N PHE A 83 31.48 24.69 6.77
CA PHE A 83 30.37 25.58 6.38
C PHE A 83 29.89 25.36 4.93
N THR A 84 30.83 25.20 3.99
CA THR A 84 30.53 24.95 2.57
C THR A 84 29.80 23.63 2.36
N GLY A 85 30.18 22.57 3.09
CA GLY A 85 29.47 21.28 3.07
C GLY A 85 28.04 21.39 3.60
N ASN A 86 27.83 22.09 4.71
CA ASN A 86 26.47 22.32 5.22
C ASN A 86 25.61 23.17 4.29
N ALA A 87 26.19 24.19 3.63
CA ALA A 87 25.49 24.96 2.61
C ALA A 87 25.10 24.07 1.41
N ALA A 88 25.98 23.15 1.00
CA ALA A 88 25.70 22.19 -0.07
C ALA A 88 24.55 21.23 0.27
N ILE A 89 24.50 20.72 1.51
CA ILE A 89 23.37 19.91 1.99
C ILE A 89 22.08 20.72 1.95
N GLY A 90 22.09 21.95 2.46
CA GLY A 90 20.90 22.80 2.49
C GLY A 90 20.31 23.05 1.09
N VAL A 91 21.17 23.40 0.13
CA VAL A 91 20.75 23.62 -1.28
C VAL A 91 20.26 22.32 -1.92
N SER A 92 20.98 21.22 -1.73
CA SER A 92 20.60 19.91 -2.27
C SER A 92 19.25 19.45 -1.68
N TRP A 93 19.04 19.66 -0.38
CA TRP A 93 17.81 19.30 0.31
C TRP A 93 16.61 20.08 -0.23
N GLN A 94 16.76 21.37 -0.55
CA GLN A 94 15.68 22.15 -1.18
C GLN A 94 15.24 21.55 -2.52
N ILE A 95 16.19 21.09 -3.32
CA ILE A 95 15.91 20.41 -4.59
C ILE A 95 15.21 19.06 -4.32
N PHE A 96 15.72 18.28 -3.36
CA PHE A 96 15.11 17.00 -2.97
C PHE A 96 13.70 17.16 -2.40
N LEU A 97 13.40 18.23 -1.66
CA LEU A 97 12.08 18.46 -1.10
C LEU A 97 11.00 18.51 -2.18
N VAL A 98 11.28 19.12 -3.33
CA VAL A 98 10.34 19.15 -4.47
C VAL A 98 10.04 17.74 -4.96
N VAL A 99 11.08 16.92 -5.12
CA VAL A 99 10.99 15.53 -5.57
C VAL A 99 10.25 14.68 -4.53
N ILE A 100 10.59 14.82 -3.26
CA ILE A 100 9.98 14.10 -2.13
C ILE A 100 8.48 14.43 -2.06
N VAL A 101 8.10 15.71 -2.13
CA VAL A 101 6.69 16.13 -2.07
C VAL A 101 5.90 15.57 -3.26
N PHE A 102 6.47 15.61 -4.47
CA PHE A 102 5.84 15.03 -5.65
C PHE A 102 5.59 13.53 -5.47
N ILE A 103 6.61 12.78 -5.06
CA ILE A 103 6.53 11.34 -4.83
C ILE A 103 5.54 11.02 -3.70
N ALA A 104 5.62 11.74 -2.58
CA ALA A 104 4.72 11.57 -1.44
C ALA A 104 3.25 11.81 -1.83
N SER A 105 2.98 12.78 -2.72
CA SER A 105 1.64 13.05 -3.24
C SER A 105 1.07 11.87 -4.01
N LEU A 106 1.89 11.21 -4.84
CA LEU A 106 1.49 10.00 -5.57
C LEU A 106 1.20 8.84 -4.60
N PHE A 107 2.07 8.59 -3.63
CA PHE A 107 1.85 7.57 -2.61
C PHE A 107 0.60 7.82 -1.78
N THR A 108 0.35 9.08 -1.42
CA THR A 108 -0.87 9.48 -0.69
C THR A 108 -2.12 9.16 -1.51
N GLY A 109 -2.13 9.49 -2.80
CA GLY A 109 -3.24 9.15 -3.70
C GLY A 109 -3.47 7.64 -3.83
N MET A 110 -2.41 6.84 -3.90
CA MET A 110 -2.50 5.38 -3.93
C MET A 110 -3.01 4.80 -2.61
N GLY A 111 -2.59 5.38 -1.47
CA GLY A 111 -3.08 5.00 -0.14
C GLY A 111 -4.59 5.16 0.00
N VAL A 112 -5.18 6.20 -0.61
CA VAL A 112 -6.64 6.41 -0.64
C VAL A 112 -7.35 5.27 -1.39
N LEU A 113 -6.82 4.83 -2.54
CA LEU A 113 -7.39 3.69 -3.28
C LEU A 113 -7.32 2.40 -2.45
N VAL A 114 -6.17 2.14 -1.81
CA VAL A 114 -5.99 0.97 -0.94
C VAL A 114 -6.98 0.99 0.22
N ALA A 115 -7.13 2.12 0.91
CA ALA A 115 -8.08 2.28 2.00
C ALA A 115 -9.52 2.04 1.55
N ARG A 116 -9.90 2.55 0.37
CA ARG A 116 -11.24 2.34 -0.21
C ARG A 116 -11.50 0.86 -0.52
N PHE A 117 -10.56 0.15 -1.14
CA PHE A 117 -10.74 -1.28 -1.45
C PHE A 117 -10.69 -2.16 -0.19
N ALA A 118 -9.85 -1.81 0.79
CA ALA A 118 -9.81 -2.48 2.08
C ALA A 118 -11.16 -2.33 2.82
N GLY A 119 -11.75 -1.12 2.83
CA GLY A 119 -13.08 -0.88 3.40
C GLY A 119 -14.21 -1.64 2.69
N ALA A 120 -14.06 -1.90 1.39
CA ALA A 120 -15.00 -2.72 0.61
C ALA A 120 -14.77 -4.24 0.76
N ASN A 121 -13.80 -4.66 1.59
CA ASN A 121 -13.40 -6.06 1.79
C ASN A 121 -12.95 -6.77 0.50
N ASP A 122 -12.48 -6.02 -0.50
CA ASP A 122 -12.03 -6.51 -1.81
C ASP A 122 -10.50 -6.71 -1.80
N HIS A 123 -10.07 -7.83 -1.21
CA HIS A 123 -8.65 -8.15 -1.03
C HIS A 123 -7.88 -8.29 -2.35
N GLU A 124 -8.53 -8.70 -3.43
CA GLU A 124 -7.89 -8.85 -4.73
C GLU A 124 -7.51 -7.49 -5.31
N LYS A 125 -8.42 -6.51 -5.25
CA LYS A 125 -8.13 -5.14 -5.66
C LYS A 125 -7.12 -4.44 -4.77
N VAL A 126 -7.12 -4.71 -3.46
CA VAL A 126 -6.07 -4.23 -2.55
C VAL A 126 -4.69 -4.69 -3.03
N ASN A 127 -4.51 -6.01 -3.21
CA ASN A 127 -3.23 -6.56 -3.65
C ASN A 127 -2.81 -6.01 -5.02
N ARG A 128 -3.73 -6.00 -5.98
CA ARG A 128 -3.44 -5.48 -7.33
C ARG A 128 -3.01 -4.02 -7.31
N THR A 129 -3.67 -3.19 -6.50
CA THR A 129 -3.34 -1.77 -6.36
C THR A 129 -1.95 -1.59 -5.75
N VAL A 130 -1.60 -2.37 -4.72
CA VAL A 130 -0.28 -2.33 -4.09
C VAL A 130 0.83 -2.76 -5.05
N TYR A 131 0.62 -3.84 -5.81
CA TYR A 131 1.59 -4.27 -6.83
C TYR A 131 1.79 -3.23 -7.92
N GLN A 132 0.69 -2.64 -8.40
CA GLN A 132 0.75 -1.58 -9.40
C GLN A 132 1.46 -0.34 -8.84
N ALA A 133 1.17 0.03 -7.58
CA ALA A 133 1.83 1.12 -6.90
C ALA A 133 3.34 0.92 -6.86
N PHE A 134 3.78 -0.25 -6.40
CA PHE A 134 5.19 -0.60 -6.31
C PHE A 134 5.88 -0.57 -7.69
N PHE A 135 5.23 -1.14 -8.72
CA PHE A 135 5.77 -1.13 -10.07
C PHE A 135 5.91 0.29 -10.63
N VAL A 136 4.86 1.12 -10.49
CA VAL A 136 4.89 2.52 -10.92
C VAL A 136 5.95 3.30 -10.15
N SER A 137 6.10 3.08 -8.84
CA SER A 137 7.14 3.73 -8.04
C SER A 137 8.55 3.40 -8.53
N ILE A 138 8.84 2.14 -8.85
CA ILE A 138 10.15 1.73 -9.40
C ILE A 138 10.39 2.35 -10.77
N VAL A 139 9.41 2.27 -11.67
CA VAL A 139 9.53 2.83 -13.03
C VAL A 139 9.70 4.35 -12.98
N LEU A 140 8.95 5.03 -12.11
CA LEU A 140 9.06 6.47 -11.94
C LEU A 140 10.41 6.86 -11.31
N ALA A 141 10.85 6.15 -10.27
CA ALA A 141 12.12 6.44 -9.60
C ALA A 141 13.32 6.19 -10.52
N LEU A 142 13.45 5.00 -11.09
CA LEU A 142 14.61 4.59 -11.87
C LEU A 142 14.53 5.02 -13.34
N GLY A 143 13.34 4.98 -13.93
CA GLY A 143 13.14 5.25 -15.35
C GLY A 143 12.99 6.73 -15.69
N ILE A 144 12.53 7.56 -14.74
CA ILE A 144 12.25 8.98 -14.99
C ILE A 144 13.06 9.87 -14.06
N MET A 145 12.89 9.73 -12.74
CA MET A 145 13.48 10.65 -11.77
C MET A 145 14.99 10.58 -11.71
N ALA A 146 15.59 9.39 -11.67
CA ALA A 146 17.04 9.21 -11.64
C ALA A 146 17.76 9.83 -12.86
N PRO A 147 17.39 9.48 -14.12
CA PRO A 147 18.05 10.08 -15.28
C PRO A 147 17.76 11.58 -15.41
N LEU A 148 16.53 12.02 -15.12
CA LEU A 148 16.17 13.43 -15.17
C LEU A 148 16.96 14.22 -14.13
N GLY A 149 17.02 13.74 -12.89
CA GLY A 149 17.80 14.33 -11.81
C GLY A 149 19.28 14.43 -12.17
N TRP A 150 19.88 13.36 -12.70
CA TRP A 150 21.29 13.34 -13.08
C TRP A 150 21.63 14.39 -14.16
N VAL A 151 20.77 14.53 -15.18
CA VAL A 151 20.96 15.50 -16.28
C VAL A 151 20.66 16.94 -15.82
N LEU A 152 19.60 17.14 -15.03
CA LEU A 152 19.17 18.48 -14.59
C LEU A 152 19.96 19.01 -13.39
N SER A 153 20.68 18.16 -12.64
CA SER A 153 21.48 18.53 -11.46
C SER A 153 22.26 19.84 -11.62
N PRO A 154 23.13 20.01 -12.66
CA PRO A 154 23.88 21.26 -12.83
C PRO A 154 22.99 22.48 -13.15
N SER A 155 21.89 22.30 -13.87
CA SER A 155 20.94 23.38 -14.17
C SER A 155 20.15 23.79 -12.93
N LEU A 156 19.76 22.83 -12.09
CA LEU A 156 19.05 23.09 -10.83
C LEU A 156 19.94 23.84 -9.84
N LEU A 157 21.22 23.48 -9.73
CA LEU A 157 22.19 24.19 -8.89
C LEU A 157 22.43 25.64 -9.34
N ASN A 158 22.39 25.89 -10.66
CA ASN A 158 22.45 27.25 -11.19
C ASN A 158 21.15 28.02 -10.93
N LEU A 159 19.98 27.38 -11.02
CA LEU A 159 18.68 28.00 -10.77
C LEU A 159 18.54 28.51 -9.33
N VAL A 160 19.05 27.75 -8.37
CA VAL A 160 19.07 28.13 -6.94
C VAL A 160 20.19 29.11 -6.58
N ASN A 161 20.94 29.62 -7.58
CA ASN A 161 22.03 30.59 -7.41
C ASN A 161 23.08 30.17 -6.37
N ALA A 162 23.43 28.88 -6.32
CA ALA A 162 24.51 28.41 -5.46
C ALA A 162 25.87 28.96 -5.94
N THR A 163 26.74 29.36 -5.01
CA THR A 163 28.10 29.80 -5.34
C THR A 163 28.93 28.65 -5.93
N PRO A 164 29.96 28.91 -6.75
CA PRO A 164 30.73 27.84 -7.41
C PRO A 164 31.30 26.80 -6.44
N GLU A 165 31.72 27.24 -5.25
CA GLU A 165 32.24 26.40 -4.17
C GLU A 165 31.16 25.46 -3.61
N VAL A 166 29.93 25.96 -3.43
CA VAL A 166 28.78 25.16 -2.95
C VAL A 166 28.27 24.23 -4.05
N GLN A 167 28.30 24.66 -5.32
CA GLN A 167 27.91 23.80 -6.44
C GLN A 167 28.82 22.57 -6.56
N ALA A 168 30.14 22.75 -6.38
CA ALA A 168 31.10 21.66 -6.43
C ALA A 168 30.82 20.59 -5.37
N GLU A 169 30.47 21.02 -4.15
CA GLU A 169 30.12 20.12 -3.05
C GLU A 169 28.70 19.53 -3.16
N ALA A 170 27.75 20.24 -3.76
CA ALA A 170 26.35 19.80 -3.89
C ALA A 170 26.12 18.81 -5.04
N LEU A 171 26.91 18.89 -6.11
CA LEU A 171 26.73 18.07 -7.31
C LEU A 171 26.82 16.55 -7.04
N PRO A 172 27.75 16.05 -6.21
CA PRO A 172 27.77 14.65 -5.81
C PRO A 172 26.48 14.20 -5.10
N TYR A 173 25.92 15.04 -4.21
CA TYR A 173 24.68 14.71 -3.49
C TYR A 173 23.47 14.57 -4.42
N LEU A 174 23.41 15.31 -5.53
CA LEU A 174 22.30 15.23 -6.49
C LEU A 174 22.44 14.07 -7.50
N ARG A 175 23.64 13.52 -7.66
CA ARG A 175 23.94 12.48 -8.66
C ARG A 175 24.04 11.06 -8.10
N THR A 176 23.92 10.90 -6.78
CA THR A 176 23.75 9.60 -6.10
C THR A 176 22.34 9.07 -6.24
#